data_AF-A0A816MX22-F1
#
_entry.id   AF-A0A816MX22-F1
#
_cell.length_a   1.000
_cell.length_b   1.000
_cell.length_c   1.000
_cell.angle_alpha   90.00
_cell.angle_beta   90.00
_cell.angle_gamma   90.00
#
_symmetry.space_group_name_H-M   'P 1'
#
loop_
_entity.id
_entity.type
_entity.pdbx_description
1 polymer ?
#
loop_
_entity_poly.entity_id
_entity_poly.type
_entity_poly.pdbx_seq_one_letter_code
_entity_poly.pdbx_strand_id
1 'polypeptide(L)'
;MFILYAMSPYYIVLVCIDRLCRTSKYSSLRKIATPSRAHRIIIITVLMVILAYSHVPFQYNINRSKCFALNFSYYHSLGYFILIFYCLLPPILMSIFSSWTLILLHCYRRKQEKKYQLKIILPSKHRCGRNYQLLKILFLYVTTTIICTLPFSILMLLHTHQFNSNRQLIVYIKTAVLLCNVNHCTSFYIYTLGTPLYRRELLHLIESFRRRFVLRLTQVN
;
A
#
# COMPACT_ATOMS: atom_id res chain seq x y z
N MET A 1 -7.63 -8.35 -14.11
CA MET A 1 -6.46 -8.64 -13.24
C MET A 1 -5.67 -7.37 -12.91
N PHE A 2 -5.16 -6.62 -13.90
CA PHE A 2 -4.34 -5.41 -13.66
C PHE A 2 -5.00 -4.34 -12.78
N ILE A 3 -6.29 -4.06 -12.98
CA ILE A 3 -7.05 -3.07 -12.19
C ILE A 3 -6.98 -3.38 -10.68
N LEU A 4 -7.22 -4.64 -10.30
CA LEU A 4 -7.25 -5.05 -8.90
C LEU A 4 -5.88 -4.91 -8.23
N TYR A 5 -4.81 -5.31 -8.93
CA TYR A 5 -3.45 -5.12 -8.42
C TYR A 5 -3.07 -3.65 -8.31
N ALA A 6 -3.48 -2.85 -9.28
CA ALA A 6 -3.23 -1.41 -9.28
C ALA A 6 -3.97 -0.70 -8.15
N MET A 7 -5.15 -1.14 -7.71
CA MET A 7 -5.87 -0.46 -6.62
C MET A 7 -5.14 -0.48 -5.27
N SER A 8 -4.52 -1.62 -4.92
CA SER A 8 -3.87 -1.84 -3.61
C SER A 8 -2.88 -0.73 -3.21
N PRO A 9 -1.85 -0.39 -4.03
CA PRO A 9 -0.90 0.65 -3.66
C PRO A 9 -1.52 2.05 -3.63
N TYR A 10 -2.56 2.35 -4.43
CA TYR A 10 -3.22 3.66 -4.36
C TYR A 10 -4.02 3.84 -3.08
N TYR A 11 -4.61 2.78 -2.52
CA TYR A 11 -5.22 2.86 -1.19
C TYR A 11 -4.20 3.21 -0.11
N ILE A 12 -2.98 2.70 -0.22
CA ILE A 12 -1.90 3.04 0.71
C ILE A 12 -1.55 4.53 0.56
N VAL A 13 -1.48 5.05 -0.67
CA VAL A 13 -1.30 6.50 -0.91
C VAL A 13 -2.40 7.30 -0.22
N LEU A 14 -3.67 6.86 -0.31
CA LEU A 14 -4.78 7.51 0.40
C LEU A 14 -4.61 7.48 1.92
N VAL A 15 -4.09 6.39 2.49
CA VAL A 15 -3.75 6.33 3.91
C VAL A 15 -2.66 7.35 4.25
N CYS A 16 -1.63 7.52 3.41
CA CYS A 16 -0.61 8.56 3.60
C CYS A 16 -1.23 9.96 3.60
N ILE A 17 -2.16 10.22 2.68
CA ILE A 17 -2.88 11.50 2.59
C ILE A 17 -3.76 11.72 3.83
N ASP A 18 -4.54 10.73 4.27
CA ASP A 18 -5.34 10.83 5.50
C ASP A 18 -4.46 11.18 6.71
N ARG A 19 -3.29 10.53 6.82
CA ARG A 19 -2.33 10.80 7.90
C ARG A 19 -1.74 12.20 7.82
N LEU A 20 -1.41 12.67 6.62
CA LEU A 20 -0.96 14.04 6.38
C LEU A 20 -2.04 15.04 6.81
N CYS A 21 -3.28 14.85 6.35
CA CYS A 21 -4.43 15.69 6.68
C CYS A 21 -4.69 15.74 8.19
N ARG A 22 -4.62 14.62 8.90
CA ARG A 22 -4.80 14.54 10.35
C ARG A 22 -3.67 15.20 11.13
N THR A 23 -2.45 15.18 10.59
CA THR A 23 -1.27 15.80 11.23
C THR A 23 -1.21 17.30 10.98
N SER A 24 -1.82 17.79 9.91
CA SER A 24 -1.79 19.19 9.52
C SER A 24 -2.43 20.15 10.55
N LYS A 25 -1.90 21.38 10.63
CA LYS A 25 -2.43 22.47 11.47
C LYS A 25 -3.72 23.06 10.92
N TYR A 26 -3.81 23.09 9.59
CA TYR A 26 -4.87 23.79 8.90
C TYR A 26 -6.18 23.05 9.06
N SER A 27 -7.18 23.73 9.60
CA SER A 27 -8.52 23.17 9.80
C SER A 27 -9.14 22.71 8.47
N SER A 28 -8.84 23.40 7.37
CA SER A 28 -9.24 23.04 6.01
C SER A 28 -8.74 21.64 5.61
N LEU A 29 -7.46 21.34 5.83
CA LEU A 29 -6.87 20.03 5.51
C LEU A 29 -7.43 18.92 6.40
N ARG A 30 -7.67 19.18 7.69
CA ARG A 30 -8.27 18.19 8.58
C ARG A 30 -9.71 17.82 8.20
N LYS A 31 -10.47 18.76 7.62
CA LYS A 31 -11.84 18.49 7.14
C LYS A 31 -11.84 17.41 6.05
N ILE A 32 -10.75 17.22 5.31
CA ILE A 32 -10.61 16.18 4.28
C ILE A 32 -10.60 14.77 4.90
N ALA A 33 -10.02 14.61 6.09
CA ALA A 33 -9.93 13.33 6.81
C ALA A 33 -11.25 12.90 7.51
N THR A 34 -12.40 13.40 7.03
CA THR A 34 -13.73 13.00 7.52
C THR A 34 -14.20 11.73 6.82
N PRO A 35 -14.94 10.84 7.49
CA PRO A 35 -15.36 9.56 6.92
C PRO A 35 -16.19 9.74 5.65
N SER A 36 -17.10 10.71 5.60
CA SER A 36 -17.93 10.99 4.41
C SER A 36 -17.08 11.40 3.20
N ARG A 37 -15.99 12.16 3.40
CA ARG A 37 -15.07 12.54 2.33
C ARG A 37 -14.14 11.40 1.94
N ALA A 38 -13.70 10.60 2.91
CA ALA A 38 -12.87 9.43 2.65
C ALA A 38 -13.56 8.46 1.67
N HIS A 39 -14.87 8.19 1.84
CA HIS A 39 -15.64 7.37 0.91
C HIS A 39 -15.68 7.96 -0.51
N ARG A 40 -15.89 9.28 -0.63
CA ARG A 40 -15.86 9.94 -1.95
C ARG A 40 -14.50 9.84 -2.62
N ILE A 41 -13.41 10.04 -1.86
CA ILE A 41 -12.04 9.92 -2.37
C ILE A 41 -11.75 8.49 -2.83
N ILE A 42 -12.18 7.48 -2.06
CA ILE A 42 -12.07 6.07 -2.45
C ILE A 42 -12.78 5.80 -3.79
N ILE A 43 -14.02 6.26 -3.93
CA ILE A 43 -14.79 6.10 -5.18
C ILE A 43 -14.06 6.79 -6.35
N ILE A 44 -13.59 8.02 -6.14
CA ILE A 44 -12.82 8.76 -7.16
C ILE A 44 -11.55 7.99 -7.55
N THR A 45 -10.80 7.46 -6.59
CA THR A 45 -9.60 6.66 -6.87
C THR A 45 -9.93 5.38 -7.63
N VAL A 46 -11.01 4.68 -7.29
CA VAL A 46 -11.48 3.50 -8.02
C VAL A 46 -11.80 3.86 -9.47
N LEU A 47 -12.57 4.93 -9.70
CA LEU A 47 -12.91 5.41 -11.04
C LEU A 47 -11.68 5.82 -11.84
N MET A 48 -10.72 6.51 -11.21
CA MET A 48 -9.46 6.90 -11.84
C MET A 48 -8.63 5.70 -12.27
N VAL A 49 -8.53 4.65 -11.43
CA VAL A 49 -7.80 3.42 -11.79
C VAL A 49 -8.52 2.67 -12.91
N ILE A 50 -9.86 2.55 -12.85
CA ILE A 50 -10.63 1.91 -13.93
C ILE A 50 -10.42 2.65 -15.24
N LEU A 51 -10.50 3.99 -15.23
CA LEU A 51 -10.30 4.82 -16.41
C LEU A 51 -8.87 4.67 -16.96
N ALA A 52 -7.86 4.72 -16.10
CA ALA A 52 -6.46 4.57 -16.48
C ALA A 52 -6.16 3.21 -17.15
N TYR A 53 -6.84 2.14 -16.71
CA TYR A 53 -6.67 0.79 -17.27
C TYR A 53 -7.74 0.41 -18.31
N SER A 54 -8.68 1.31 -18.64
CA SER A 54 -9.80 1.04 -19.54
C SER A 54 -9.36 0.62 -20.94
N HIS A 55 -8.18 1.06 -21.39
CA HIS A 55 -7.61 0.68 -22.69
C HIS A 55 -7.19 -0.80 -22.81
N VAL A 56 -6.99 -1.52 -21.69
CA VAL A 56 -6.49 -2.91 -21.70
C VAL A 56 -7.48 -3.87 -22.34
N PRO A 57 -8.76 -3.95 -21.93
CA PRO A 57 -9.71 -4.88 -22.54
C PRO A 57 -9.90 -4.68 -24.05
N PHE A 58 -9.72 -3.47 -24.57
CA PHE A 58 -9.89 -3.19 -26.00
C PHE A 58 -8.69 -3.63 -26.86
N GLN A 59 -7.51 -3.77 -26.25
CA GLN A 59 -6.25 -4.02 -26.98
C GLN A 59 -5.74 -5.47 -26.82
N TYR A 60 -6.47 -6.29 -26.07
CA TYR A 60 -6.16 -7.70 -25.83
C TYR A 60 -7.21 -8.60 -26.46
N ASN A 61 -6.76 -9.72 -27.03
CA ASN A 61 -7.63 -10.75 -27.57
C ASN A 61 -7.35 -12.10 -26.87
N ILE A 62 -8.38 -12.93 -26.80
CA ILE A 62 -8.32 -14.27 -26.20
C ILE A 62 -8.42 -15.29 -27.33
N ASN A 63 -7.34 -16.05 -27.53
CA ASN A 63 -7.30 -17.13 -28.52
C ASN A 63 -6.75 -18.38 -27.84
N ARG A 64 -7.49 -19.50 -27.92
CA ARG A 64 -7.13 -20.79 -27.31
C ARG A 64 -6.67 -20.67 -25.84
N SER A 65 -7.44 -19.93 -25.03
CA SER A 65 -7.18 -19.70 -23.61
C SER A 65 -5.91 -18.91 -23.29
N LYS A 66 -5.26 -18.30 -24.30
CA LYS A 66 -4.14 -17.37 -24.11
C LYS A 66 -4.60 -15.96 -24.42
N CYS A 67 -4.19 -15.04 -23.56
CA CYS A 67 -4.43 -13.60 -23.73
C CYS A 67 -3.18 -12.98 -24.36
N PHE A 68 -3.34 -12.31 -25.51
CA PHE A 68 -2.24 -11.65 -26.23
C PHE A 68 -2.67 -10.26 -26.67
N ALA A 69 -1.70 -9.34 -26.71
CA ALA A 69 -1.93 -8.00 -27.24
C ALA A 69 -2.13 -8.06 -28.76
N LEU A 70 -3.06 -7.27 -29.29
CA LEU A 70 -3.34 -7.18 -30.73
C LEU A 70 -2.17 -6.57 -31.50
N ASN A 71 -1.50 -5.58 -30.91
CA ASN A 71 -0.45 -4.79 -31.55
C ASN A 71 0.85 -4.85 -30.73
N PHE A 72 1.99 -5.09 -31.41
CA PHE A 72 3.31 -5.08 -30.76
C PHE A 72 3.66 -3.71 -30.15
N SER A 73 3.34 -2.63 -30.87
CA SER A 73 3.53 -1.25 -30.38
C SER A 73 2.78 -1.00 -29.06
N TYR A 74 1.53 -1.48 -28.96
CA TYR A 74 0.75 -1.35 -27.74
C TYR A 74 1.37 -2.12 -26.58
N TYR A 75 1.91 -3.31 -26.82
CA TYR A 75 2.60 -4.09 -25.80
C TYR A 75 3.78 -3.33 -25.19
N HIS A 76 4.53 -2.60 -26.04
CA HIS A 76 5.62 -1.76 -25.59
C HIS A 76 5.16 -0.56 -24.75
N SER A 77 4.15 0.17 -25.22
CA SER A 77 3.53 1.26 -24.45
C SER A 77 2.98 0.79 -23.10
N LEU A 78 2.38 -0.40 -23.05
CA LEU A 78 1.87 -1.00 -21.83
C LEU A 78 2.98 -1.30 -20.82
N GLY A 79 4.15 -1.77 -21.28
CA GLY A 79 5.32 -1.98 -20.42
C GLY A 79 5.73 -0.71 -19.67
N TYR A 80 5.84 0.42 -20.37
CA TYR A 80 6.10 1.72 -19.75
C TYR A 80 4.97 2.19 -18.86
N PHE A 81 3.72 2.00 -19.29
CA PHE A 81 2.56 2.35 -18.48
C PHE A 81 2.57 1.62 -17.13
N ILE A 82 2.86 0.32 -17.12
CA ILE A 82 2.99 -0.48 -15.89
C ILE A 82 4.17 0.02 -15.05
N LEU A 83 5.34 0.26 -15.64
CA LEU A 83 6.49 0.79 -14.90
C LEU A 83 6.12 2.11 -14.19
N ILE A 84 5.50 3.05 -14.90
CA ILE A 84 5.18 4.38 -14.36
C ILE A 84 4.02 4.30 -13.38
N PHE A 85 2.84 3.84 -13.80
CA PHE A 85 1.61 3.94 -13.01
C PHE A 85 1.49 2.89 -11.92
N TYR A 86 2.11 1.72 -12.08
CA TYR A 86 2.05 0.65 -11.08
C TYR A 86 3.30 0.62 -10.20
N CYS A 87 4.50 0.73 -10.78
CA CYS A 87 5.74 0.55 -10.02
C CYS A 87 6.30 1.85 -9.42
N LEU A 88 6.29 2.98 -10.13
CA LEU A 88 6.98 4.20 -9.70
C LEU A 88 6.04 5.20 -9.02
N LEU A 89 4.89 5.48 -9.63
CA LEU A 89 3.99 6.55 -9.18
C LEU A 89 3.49 6.33 -7.74
N PRO A 90 3.00 5.15 -7.33
CA PRO A 90 2.52 4.98 -5.97
C PRO A 90 3.63 5.11 -4.91
N PRO A 91 4.81 4.45 -5.04
CA PRO A 91 5.92 4.65 -4.09
C PRO A 91 6.43 6.09 -4.02
N ILE A 92 6.46 6.81 -5.15
CA ILE A 92 6.86 8.24 -5.17
C ILE A 92 5.85 9.07 -4.38
N LEU A 93 4.54 8.91 -4.67
CA LEU A 93 3.48 9.61 -3.93
C LEU A 93 3.50 9.28 -2.44
N MET A 94 3.65 8.00 -2.08
CA MET A 94 3.81 7.57 -0.68
C MET A 94 5.00 8.26 -0.03
N SER A 95 6.15 8.30 -0.70
CA SER A 95 7.37 8.93 -0.17
C SER A 95 7.18 10.43 0.05
N ILE A 96 6.56 11.14 -0.90
CA ILE A 96 6.25 12.58 -0.78
C ILE A 96 5.34 12.84 0.44
N PHE A 97 4.19 12.16 0.53
CA PHE A 97 3.24 12.39 1.61
C PHE A 97 3.77 11.94 2.99
N SER A 98 4.54 10.86 3.04
CA SER A 98 5.19 10.38 4.26
C SER A 98 6.24 11.37 4.75
N SER A 99 7.08 11.87 3.85
CA SER A 99 8.13 12.86 4.15
C SER A 99 7.52 14.17 4.62
N TRP A 100 6.43 14.63 3.99
CA TRP A 100 5.70 15.81 4.44
C TRP A 100 5.15 15.60 5.86
N THR A 101 4.52 14.45 6.12
CA THR A 101 3.97 14.11 7.43
C THR A 101 5.07 14.11 8.50
N LEU A 102 6.25 13.59 8.18
CA LEU A 102 7.44 13.64 9.03
C LEU A 102 7.88 15.06 9.34
N ILE A 103 8.03 15.91 8.32
CA ILE A 103 8.45 17.31 8.47
C ILE A 103 7.49 18.03 9.40
N LEU A 104 6.17 17.87 9.19
CA LEU A 104 5.16 18.44 10.08
C LEU A 104 5.35 17.96 11.51
N LEU A 105 5.47 16.64 11.73
CA LEU A 105 5.65 16.04 13.05
C LEU A 105 6.90 16.58 13.76
N HIS A 106 8.02 16.70 13.04
CA HIS A 106 9.26 17.28 13.56
C HIS A 106 9.09 18.75 13.94
N CYS A 107 8.44 19.55 13.11
CA CYS A 107 8.13 20.95 13.42
C CYS A 107 7.22 21.09 14.65
N TYR A 108 6.25 20.18 14.83
CA TYR A 108 5.43 20.17 16.04
C TYR A 108 6.23 19.80 17.28
N ARG A 109 7.10 18.79 17.20
CA ARG A 109 7.91 18.35 18.35
C ARG A 109 8.81 19.47 18.84
N ARG A 110 9.53 20.14 17.93
CA ARG A 110 10.38 21.29 18.27
C ARG A 110 9.60 22.44 18.91
N LYS A 111 8.39 22.73 18.43
CA LYS A 111 7.53 23.77 19.01
C LYS A 111 6.97 23.37 20.38
N GLN A 112 6.71 22.09 20.61
CA GLN A 112 6.28 21.58 21.90
C GLN A 112 7.42 21.59 22.92
N GLU A 113 8.61 21.11 22.56
CA GLU A 113 9.79 21.12 23.43
C GLU A 113 10.09 22.55 23.96
N LYS A 114 9.94 23.59 23.12
CA LYS A 114 10.07 25.00 23.54
C LYS A 114 8.97 25.49 24.49
N LYS A 115 7.75 24.93 24.41
CA LYS A 115 6.61 25.33 25.28
C LYS A 115 6.54 24.52 26.58
N TYR A 116 7.05 23.28 26.57
CA TYR A 116 6.94 22.34 27.68
C TYR A 116 7.97 22.54 28.80
N GLN A 117 8.93 23.46 28.66
CA GLN A 117 9.72 23.91 29.81
C GLN A 117 8.86 24.61 30.89
N LEU A 118 7.61 24.98 30.60
CA LEU A 118 6.74 25.74 31.50
C LEU A 118 5.50 25.01 32.04
N LYS A 119 5.20 23.76 31.65
CA LYS A 119 4.03 23.05 32.19
C LYS A 119 4.19 21.54 32.18
N ILE A 120 4.51 21.01 33.35
CA ILE A 120 4.35 19.60 33.72
C ILE A 120 2.85 19.29 33.63
N ILE A 121 2.46 18.36 32.76
CA ILE A 121 1.30 17.44 32.80
C ILE A 121 1.10 16.86 31.37
N LEU A 122 1.03 15.52 31.31
CA LEU A 122 0.88 14.58 30.17
C LEU A 122 -0.28 14.92 29.19
N PRO A 123 -0.44 14.39 27.94
CA PRO A 123 -0.19 13.01 27.43
C PRO A 123 0.40 12.93 25.98
N SER A 124 1.18 13.92 25.54
CA SER A 124 1.62 14.04 24.13
C SER A 124 2.61 12.95 23.67
N LYS A 125 3.38 12.37 24.60
CA LYS A 125 4.44 11.38 24.29
C LYS A 125 3.89 10.11 23.63
N HIS A 126 2.71 9.63 24.07
CA HIS A 126 2.09 8.43 23.53
C HIS A 126 1.55 8.62 22.10
N ARG A 127 1.01 9.80 21.78
CA ARG A 127 0.49 10.11 20.43
C ARG A 127 1.62 10.26 19.41
N CYS A 128 2.76 10.80 19.83
CA CYS A 128 3.96 10.96 18.98
C CYS A 128 4.59 9.59 18.62
N GLY A 129 4.76 8.70 19.60
CA GLY A 129 5.30 7.35 19.37
C GLY A 129 4.46 6.52 18.38
N ARG A 130 3.13 6.62 18.48
CA ARG A 130 2.21 5.93 17.55
C ARG A 130 2.35 6.40 16.10
N ASN A 131 2.54 7.71 15.89
CA ASN A 131 2.72 8.27 14.55
C ASN A 131 4.04 7.83 13.93
N TYR A 132 5.13 7.79 14.72
CA TYR A 132 6.44 7.32 14.26
C TYR A 132 6.41 5.82 13.91
N GLN A 133 5.74 5.01 14.72
CA GLN A 133 5.57 3.58 14.44
C GLN A 133 4.82 3.36 13.11
N LEU A 134 3.72 4.08 12.88
CA LEU A 134 2.95 3.95 11.65
C LEU A 134 3.77 4.37 10.43
N LEU A 135 4.57 5.41 10.57
CA LEU A 135 5.48 5.84 9.50
C LEU A 135 6.59 4.81 9.24
N LYS A 136 7.14 4.17 10.28
CA LYS A 136 8.11 3.07 10.11
C LYS A 136 7.49 1.90 9.33
N ILE A 137 6.24 1.55 9.64
CA ILE A 137 5.47 0.52 8.91
C ILE A 137 5.29 0.93 7.44
N LEU A 138 4.96 2.20 7.19
CA LEU A 138 4.77 2.74 5.85
C LEU A 138 6.08 2.77 5.04
N PHE A 139 7.19 3.14 5.66
CA PHE A 139 8.51 3.08 5.04
C PHE A 139 8.89 1.64 4.68
N LEU A 140 8.71 0.70 5.62
CA LEU A 140 8.92 -0.72 5.36
C LEU A 140 8.06 -1.19 4.17
N TYR A 141 6.79 -0.80 4.14
CA TYR A 141 5.87 -1.13 3.05
C TYR A 141 6.35 -0.61 1.69
N VAL A 142 6.80 0.65 1.63
CA VAL A 142 7.36 1.25 0.40
C VAL A 142 8.59 0.48 -0.06
N THR A 143 9.51 0.15 0.85
CA THR A 143 10.72 -0.62 0.51
C THR A 143 10.39 -2.02 0.00
N THR A 144 9.49 -2.75 0.68
CA THR A 144 9.05 -4.09 0.23
C THR A 144 8.34 -4.00 -1.12
N THR A 145 7.50 -2.98 -1.34
CA THR A 145 6.82 -2.80 -2.62
C THR A 145 7.82 -2.60 -3.74
N ILE A 146 8.79 -1.70 -3.59
CA ILE A 146 9.83 -1.47 -4.62
C ILE A 146 10.61 -2.76 -4.90
N ILE A 147 11.08 -3.46 -3.85
CA ILE A 147 11.86 -4.71 -4.00
C ILE A 147 11.04 -5.78 -4.73
N CYS A 148 9.73 -5.88 -4.47
CA CYS A 148 8.88 -6.90 -5.08
C CYS A 148 8.39 -6.53 -6.49
N THR A 149 8.06 -5.26 -6.77
CA THR A 149 7.43 -4.84 -8.03
C THR A 149 8.43 -4.38 -9.09
N LEU A 150 9.61 -3.90 -8.68
CA LEU A 150 10.62 -3.41 -9.61
C LEU A 150 11.18 -4.53 -10.50
N PRO A 151 11.55 -5.73 -9.99
CA PRO A 151 12.04 -6.82 -10.83
C PRO A 151 11.02 -7.23 -11.89
N PHE A 152 9.74 -7.30 -11.51
CA PHE A 152 8.65 -7.59 -12.44
C PHE A 152 8.56 -6.56 -13.56
N SER A 153 8.61 -5.26 -13.22
CA SER A 153 8.49 -4.19 -14.20
C SER A 153 9.67 -4.14 -15.17
N ILE A 154 10.89 -4.39 -14.67
CA ILE A 154 12.11 -4.49 -15.50
C ILE A 154 12.01 -5.70 -16.43
N LEU A 155 11.64 -6.88 -15.92
CA LEU A 155 11.51 -8.09 -16.74
C LEU A 155 10.42 -7.95 -17.81
N MET A 156 9.30 -7.28 -17.49
CA MET A 156 8.26 -6.97 -18.47
C MET A 156 8.78 -6.04 -19.57
N LEU A 157 9.56 -5.01 -19.23
CA LEU A 157 10.17 -4.14 -20.23
C LEU A 157 11.18 -4.88 -21.11
N LEU A 158 12.04 -5.71 -20.51
CA LEU A 158 12.97 -6.55 -21.26
C LEU A 158 12.23 -7.48 -22.24
N HIS A 159 11.13 -8.09 -21.80
CA HIS A 159 10.28 -8.91 -22.66
C HIS A 159 9.61 -8.12 -23.78
N THR A 160 9.27 -6.83 -23.56
CA THR A 160 8.72 -6.00 -24.64
C THR A 160 9.75 -5.65 -25.71
N HIS A 161 11.04 -5.57 -25.34
CA HIS A 161 12.14 -5.24 -26.24
C HIS A 161 12.77 -6.45 -26.94
N GLN A 162 12.76 -7.62 -26.31
CA GLN A 162 13.31 -8.84 -26.91
C GLN A 162 12.29 -9.51 -27.83
N PHE A 163 12.51 -9.38 -29.14
CA PHE A 163 11.65 -9.93 -30.20
C PHE A 163 11.55 -11.47 -30.16
N ASN A 164 12.55 -12.15 -29.60
CA ASN A 164 12.55 -13.59 -29.35
C ASN A 164 12.58 -13.86 -27.85
N SER A 165 11.40 -14.09 -27.26
CA SER A 165 11.31 -14.46 -25.85
C SER A 165 11.95 -15.81 -25.58
N ASN A 166 13.12 -15.78 -24.94
CA ASN A 166 13.78 -16.97 -24.43
C ASN A 166 12.89 -17.64 -23.38
N ARG A 167 12.79 -18.98 -23.41
CA ARG A 167 12.05 -19.78 -22.41
C ARG A 167 12.46 -19.40 -20.97
N GLN A 168 13.73 -19.06 -20.75
CA GLN A 168 14.22 -18.59 -19.44
C GLN A 168 13.58 -17.28 -18.99
N LEU A 169 13.42 -16.31 -19.90
CA LEU A 169 12.80 -15.02 -19.58
C LEU A 169 11.34 -15.19 -19.13
N ILE A 170 10.60 -16.08 -19.79
CA ILE A 170 9.22 -16.41 -19.41
C ILE A 170 9.16 -17.00 -18.00
N VAL A 171 10.12 -17.86 -17.64
CA VAL A 171 10.22 -18.42 -16.28
C VAL A 171 10.50 -17.31 -15.26
N TYR A 172 11.44 -16.40 -15.55
CA TYR A 172 11.73 -15.27 -14.66
C TYR A 172 10.52 -14.35 -14.46
N ILE A 173 9.76 -14.06 -15.51
CA ILE A 173 8.52 -13.26 -15.40
C ILE A 173 7.51 -13.96 -14.50
N LYS A 174 7.30 -15.27 -14.66
CA LYS A 174 6.38 -16.02 -13.80
C LYS A 174 6.80 -15.97 -12.33
N THR A 175 8.09 -16.12 -12.04
CA THR A 175 8.63 -15.98 -10.68
C THR A 175 8.45 -14.57 -10.13
N ALA A 176 8.66 -13.54 -10.96
CA ALA A 176 8.44 -12.15 -10.56
C ALA A 176 6.96 -11.82 -10.31
N VAL A 177 6.03 -12.41 -11.07
CA VAL A 177 4.59 -12.32 -10.81
C VAL A 177 4.24 -12.93 -9.45
N LEU A 178 4.84 -14.08 -9.11
CA LEU A 178 4.72 -14.69 -7.78
C LEU A 178 5.20 -13.72 -6.67
N LEU A 179 6.35 -13.07 -6.86
CA LEU A 179 6.88 -12.08 -5.92
C LEU A 179 5.95 -10.86 -5.77
N CYS A 180 5.37 -10.36 -6.88
CA CYS A 180 4.34 -9.33 -6.85
C CYS A 180 3.10 -9.76 -6.05
N ASN A 181 2.64 -10.99 -6.22
CA ASN A 181 1.51 -11.52 -5.45
C ASN A 181 1.81 -11.59 -3.95
N VAL A 182 3.02 -11.99 -3.58
CA VAL A 182 3.47 -11.97 -2.19
C VAL A 182 3.38 -10.55 -1.62
N ASN A 183 3.73 -9.51 -2.38
CA ASN A 183 3.61 -8.11 -1.92
C ASN A 183 2.16 -7.69 -1.55
N HIS A 184 1.17 -8.22 -2.27
CA HIS A 184 -0.23 -7.96 -1.92
C HIS A 184 -0.62 -8.65 -0.61
N CYS A 185 -0.13 -9.86 -0.36
CA CYS A 185 -0.32 -10.56 0.91
C CYS A 185 0.43 -9.87 2.05
N THR A 186 1.67 -9.43 1.85
CA THR A 186 2.47 -8.75 2.88
C THR A 186 1.82 -7.46 3.32
N SER A 187 1.12 -6.74 2.43
CA SER A 187 0.32 -5.56 2.77
C SER A 187 -0.60 -5.85 3.96
N PHE A 188 -1.39 -6.92 3.89
CA PHE A 188 -2.26 -7.32 5.00
C PHE A 188 -1.48 -7.58 6.29
N TYR A 189 -0.42 -8.37 6.25
CA TYR A 189 0.36 -8.69 7.45
C TYR A 189 1.05 -7.46 8.04
N ILE A 190 1.59 -6.57 7.23
CA ILE A 190 2.29 -5.37 7.67
C ILE A 190 1.34 -4.42 8.39
N TYR A 191 0.11 -4.21 7.91
CA TYR A 191 -0.85 -3.31 8.58
C TYR A 191 -1.52 -3.95 9.80
N THR A 192 -1.94 -5.21 9.64
CA THR A 192 -2.66 -5.96 10.66
C THR A 192 -1.73 -6.31 11.83
N LEU A 193 -0.56 -6.89 11.55
CA LEU A 193 0.42 -7.20 12.59
C LEU A 193 1.30 -6.00 12.92
N GLY A 194 1.40 -4.94 12.13
CA GLY A 194 2.23 -3.78 12.51
C GLY A 194 1.64 -2.94 13.64
N THR A 195 0.31 -2.92 13.77
CA THR A 195 -0.39 -2.04 14.70
C THR A 195 -0.47 -2.69 16.10
N PRO A 196 0.02 -2.03 17.17
CA PRO A 196 0.04 -2.63 18.51
C PRO A 196 -1.37 -2.82 19.09
N LEU A 197 -2.33 -1.98 18.65
CA LEU A 197 -3.75 -2.14 18.98
C LEU A 197 -4.27 -3.48 18.49
N TYR A 198 -4.06 -3.80 17.21
CA TYR A 198 -4.53 -5.04 16.63
C TYR A 198 -3.84 -6.26 17.25
N ARG A 199 -2.53 -6.19 17.56
CA ARG A 199 -1.85 -7.27 18.28
C ARG A 199 -2.50 -7.57 19.63
N ARG A 200 -2.89 -6.55 20.39
CA ARG A 200 -3.55 -6.72 21.69
C ARG A 200 -4.93 -7.36 21.53
N GLU A 201 -5.73 -6.89 20.58
CA GLU A 201 -7.04 -7.46 20.28
C GLU A 201 -6.93 -8.92 19.79
N LEU A 202 -5.96 -9.22 18.92
CA LEU A 202 -5.71 -10.56 18.42
C LEU A 202 -5.28 -11.51 19.55
N LEU A 203 -4.37 -11.08 20.43
CA LEU A 203 -3.96 -11.87 21.60
C LEU A 203 -5.14 -12.11 22.54
N HIS A 204 -5.98 -11.10 22.78
CA HIS A 204 -7.18 -11.24 23.59
C HIS A 204 -8.18 -12.22 22.97
N LEU A 205 -8.38 -12.17 21.65
CA LEU A 205 -9.20 -13.14 20.92
C LEU A 205 -8.64 -14.56 21.03
N ILE A 206 -7.33 -14.76 20.82
CA ILE A 206 -6.67 -16.06 20.95
C ILE A 206 -6.81 -16.60 22.38
N GLU A 207 -6.60 -15.77 23.40
CA GLU A 207 -6.81 -16.16 24.79
C GLU A 207 -8.26 -16.53 25.07
N SER A 208 -9.22 -15.78 24.52
CA SER A 208 -10.65 -16.09 24.69
C SER A 208 -11.03 -17.42 24.03
N PHE A 209 -10.48 -17.72 22.85
CA PHE A 209 -10.64 -19.01 22.18
C PHE A 209 -10.00 -20.14 22.98
N ARG A 210 -8.78 -19.95 23.48
CA ARG A 210 -8.08 -20.92 24.33
C ARG A 210 -8.91 -21.25 25.57
N ARG A 211 -9.45 -20.25 26.27
CA ARG A 211 -10.32 -20.44 27.44
C ARG A 211 -11.58 -21.22 27.09
N ARG A 212 -12.26 -20.88 25.99
CA ARG A 212 -13.46 -21.61 25.52
C ARG A 212 -13.16 -23.06 25.15
N PHE A 213 -12.01 -23.32 24.54
CA PHE A 213 -11.59 -24.66 24.16
C PHE A 213 -11.29 -25.53 25.38
N VAL A 214 -10.58 -24.99 26.37
CA VAL A 214 -10.31 -25.69 27.65
C VAL A 214 -11.61 -26.01 28.39
N LEU A 215 -12.56 -25.07 28.47
CA LEU A 215 -13.85 -25.30 29.13
C LEU A 215 -14.69 -26.39 28.46
N ARG A 216 -14.65 -26.52 27.13
CA ARG A 216 -15.33 -27.61 26.42
C ARG A 216 -14.68 -28.97 26.68
N LEU A 217 -13.35 -29.03 26.78
CA LEU A 217 -12.65 -30.28 27.12
C LEU A 217 -12.97 -30.76 28.54
N THR A 218 -13.17 -29.85 29.49
CA THR A 218 -13.55 -30.20 30.87
C THR A 218 -14.99 -30.64 31.06
N GLN A 219 -15.89 -30.43 30.07
CA GLN A 219 -17.30 -30.87 30.15
C GLN A 219 -17.55 -32.24 29.51
N VAL A 220 -16.55 -32.81 28.83
CA VAL A 220 -16.65 -34.11 28.13
C VAL A 220 -16.07 -35.26 28.96
N ASN A 221 -15.45 -34.96 30.10
CA ASN A 221 -15.00 -35.92 31.11
C ASN A 221 -15.92 -35.86 32.33
#